data_AF-A0A0J5GUT6-F1
#
_entry.id   AF-A0A0J5GUT6-F1
#
_cell.length_a   1.000
_cell.length_b   1.000
_cell.length_c   1.000
_cell.angle_alpha   90.00
_cell.angle_beta   90.00
_cell.angle_gamma   90.00
#
_symmetry.space_group_name_H-M   'P 1'
#
loop_
_entity.id
_entity.type
_entity.pdbx_description
1 polymer ?
#
loop_
_entity_poly.entity_id
_entity_poly.type
_entity_poly.pdbx_seq_one_letter_code
_entity_poly.pdbx_strand_id
1 'polypeptide(L)'
;MTHRTKVVPNDKQALLDGKNYEMYNLDLMRKVFPRIIAEHDTAHNRVQRKPQIRDVIALYFYLLSYVDGKHTREDGTKSDRFGASFPSHEKISADLGIAAKRIKPLVDVLEANGLVRTKLKWNGKWYYVSFCPRITDEGYLVNADGEKVVPDNFMYLAR
;
A
#
# COMPACT_ATOMS: atom_id res chain seq x y z
N MET A 1 -32.00 23.34 -12.91
CA MET A 1 -31.80 22.67 -11.60
C MET A 1 -32.49 21.32 -11.67
N THR A 2 -31.75 20.23 -11.80
CA THR A 2 -32.32 18.88 -11.93
C THR A 2 -32.28 18.18 -10.57
N HIS A 3 -33.47 17.94 -10.00
CA HIS A 3 -33.67 17.17 -8.78
C HIS A 3 -33.17 15.72 -8.95
N ARG A 4 -32.08 15.34 -8.27
CA ARG A 4 -31.79 13.94 -7.96
C ARG A 4 -32.33 13.63 -6.57
N THR A 5 -33.56 13.11 -6.50
CA THR A 5 -34.27 12.86 -5.23
C THR A 5 -34.16 11.42 -4.73
N LYS A 6 -33.48 10.52 -5.46
CA LYS A 6 -33.36 9.11 -5.08
C LYS A 6 -31.91 8.77 -4.78
N VAL A 7 -31.59 8.57 -3.50
CA VAL A 7 -30.33 7.97 -3.06
C VAL A 7 -30.28 6.55 -3.62
N VAL A 8 -29.33 6.30 -4.51
CA VAL A 8 -29.07 4.98 -5.08
C VAL A 8 -27.87 4.33 -4.38
N PRO A 9 -27.81 3.00 -4.24
CA PRO A 9 -26.79 2.31 -3.44
C PRO A 9 -25.33 2.53 -3.88
N ASN A 10 -25.10 3.11 -5.06
CA ASN A 10 -23.77 3.43 -5.60
C ASN A 10 -23.69 4.88 -6.12
N ASP A 11 -24.06 5.86 -5.27
CA ASP A 11 -24.02 7.28 -5.66
C ASP A 11 -22.62 7.89 -5.48
N LYS A 12 -21.91 8.06 -6.60
CA LYS A 12 -20.58 8.71 -6.64
C LYS A 12 -20.61 10.12 -6.05
N GLN A 13 -21.70 10.88 -6.25
CA GLN A 13 -21.78 12.26 -5.76
C GLN A 13 -21.81 12.27 -4.23
N ALA A 14 -22.57 11.38 -3.61
CA ALA A 14 -22.62 11.24 -2.15
C ALA A 14 -21.25 10.88 -1.55
N LEU A 15 -20.45 10.03 -2.22
CA LEU A 15 -19.09 9.72 -1.78
C LEU A 15 -18.13 10.90 -1.93
N LEU A 16 -18.24 11.67 -3.02
CA LEU A 16 -17.46 12.89 -3.24
C LEU A 16 -17.79 13.96 -2.18
N ASP A 17 -19.08 14.19 -1.92
CA ASP A 17 -19.55 15.16 -0.94
C ASP A 17 -19.08 14.80 0.49
N GLY A 18 -19.05 13.50 0.80
CA GLY A 18 -18.50 12.96 2.04
C GLY A 18 -16.97 12.93 2.11
N LYS A 19 -16.25 13.41 1.08
CA LYS A 19 -14.77 13.32 0.95
C LYS A 19 -14.23 11.89 1.10
N ASN A 20 -15.04 10.89 0.75
CA ASN A 20 -14.71 9.46 0.84
C ASN A 20 -14.44 8.85 -0.54
N TYR A 21 -14.01 9.67 -1.50
CA TYR A 21 -13.69 9.25 -2.85
C TYR A 21 -12.21 9.49 -3.13
N GLU A 22 -11.41 8.44 -2.97
CA GLU A 22 -9.99 8.43 -3.32
C GLU A 22 -9.72 7.41 -4.43
N MET A 23 -8.93 7.80 -5.43
CA MET A 23 -8.49 6.92 -6.51
C MET A 23 -7.02 6.54 -6.30
N TYR A 24 -6.70 5.28 -6.60
CA TYR A 24 -5.32 4.78 -6.64
C TYR A 24 -4.83 4.65 -8.09
N ASN A 25 -3.52 4.57 -8.29
CA ASN A 25 -2.97 4.28 -9.62
C ASN A 25 -3.33 2.84 -10.07
N LEU A 26 -4.18 2.72 -11.10
CA LEU A 26 -4.65 1.43 -11.63
C LEU A 26 -3.52 0.52 -12.11
N ASP A 27 -2.38 1.08 -12.53
CA ASP A 27 -1.21 0.32 -12.98
C ASP A 27 -0.59 -0.51 -11.84
N LEU A 28 -0.85 -0.18 -10.58
CA LEU A 28 -0.48 -1.03 -9.45
C LEU A 28 -1.13 -2.41 -9.55
N MET A 29 -2.44 -2.44 -9.79
CA MET A 29 -3.20 -3.69 -9.92
C MET A 29 -2.98 -4.37 -11.26
N ARG A 30 -2.71 -3.61 -12.32
CA ARG A 30 -2.59 -4.14 -13.68
C ARG A 30 -1.18 -4.64 -14.03
N LYS A 31 -0.14 -4.05 -13.43
CA LYS A 31 1.27 -4.30 -13.79
C LYS A 31 2.12 -4.68 -12.58
N VAL A 32 2.11 -3.85 -11.53
CA VAL A 32 3.06 -3.95 -10.41
C VAL A 32 2.84 -5.21 -9.57
N PHE A 33 1.63 -5.42 -9.04
CA PHE A 33 1.32 -6.59 -8.21
C PHE A 33 1.37 -7.91 -8.97
N PRO A 34 0.86 -8.02 -10.22
CA PRO A 34 1.04 -9.22 -11.03
C PRO A 34 2.52 -9.62 -11.19
N ARG A 35 3.39 -8.64 -11.47
CA ARG A 35 4.84 -8.87 -11.56
C ARG A 35 5.43 -9.34 -10.22
N ILE A 36 5.12 -8.68 -9.10
CA ILE A 36 5.62 -9.10 -7.76
C ILE A 36 5.23 -10.55 -7.45
N ILE A 37 3.98 -10.92 -7.74
CA ILE A 37 3.49 -12.28 -7.50
C ILE A 37 4.26 -13.28 -8.37
N ALA A 38 4.48 -12.97 -9.65
CA ALA A 38 5.22 -13.82 -10.57
C ALA A 38 6.70 -14.01 -10.15
N GLU A 39 7.37 -12.94 -9.74
CA GLU A 39 8.74 -12.97 -9.22
C GLU A 39 8.82 -13.83 -7.95
N HIS A 40 7.91 -13.60 -6.99
CA HIS A 40 7.81 -14.40 -5.78
C HIS A 40 7.61 -15.90 -6.10
N ASP A 41 6.65 -16.22 -6.97
CA ASP A 41 6.33 -17.61 -7.29
C ASP A 41 7.44 -18.33 -8.05
N THR A 42 8.25 -17.57 -8.80
CA THR A 42 9.46 -18.06 -9.47
C THR A 42 10.56 -18.37 -8.45
N ALA A 43 10.78 -17.49 -7.47
CA ALA A 43 11.74 -17.72 -6.39
C ALA A 43 11.41 -18.97 -5.56
N HIS A 44 10.12 -19.32 -5.43
CA HIS A 44 9.64 -20.50 -4.70
C HIS A 44 9.27 -21.70 -5.58
N ASN A 45 9.70 -21.73 -6.85
CA ASN A 45 9.22 -22.72 -7.83
C ASN A 45 9.49 -24.20 -7.45
N ARG A 46 10.47 -24.45 -6.56
CA ARG A 46 10.81 -25.81 -6.09
C ARG A 46 10.15 -26.20 -4.76
N VAL A 47 9.32 -25.33 -4.19
CA VAL A 47 8.68 -25.56 -2.88
C VAL A 47 7.27 -26.12 -3.08
N GLN A 48 6.98 -27.28 -2.48
CA GLN A 48 5.66 -27.94 -2.58
C GLN A 48 4.52 -27.07 -2.02
N ARG A 49 4.81 -26.22 -1.03
CA ARG A 49 3.88 -25.24 -0.45
C ARG A 49 4.47 -23.84 -0.53
N LYS A 50 4.10 -23.09 -1.57
CA LYS A 50 4.55 -21.69 -1.74
C LYS A 50 3.98 -20.80 -0.63
N PRO A 51 4.77 -19.88 -0.05
CA PRO A 51 4.24 -18.86 0.85
C PRO A 51 3.14 -18.04 0.16
N GLN A 52 2.11 -17.66 0.91
CA GLN A 52 1.04 -16.82 0.36
C GLN A 52 1.54 -15.38 0.19
N ILE A 53 1.64 -14.89 -1.04
CA ILE A 53 2.11 -13.52 -1.35
C ILE A 53 0.97 -12.53 -1.62
N ARG A 54 -0.19 -13.01 -2.09
CA ARG A 54 -1.37 -12.20 -2.47
C ARG A 54 -1.85 -11.19 -1.43
N ASP A 55 -1.59 -11.44 -0.15
CA ASP A 55 -1.95 -10.54 0.95
C ASP A 55 -1.16 -9.21 0.91
N VAL A 56 -0.09 -9.12 0.12
CA VAL A 56 0.67 -7.89 -0.15
C VAL A 56 -0.21 -6.78 -0.73
N ILE A 57 -1.20 -7.17 -1.55
CA ILE A 57 -2.16 -6.24 -2.18
C ILE A 57 -3.09 -5.65 -1.11
N ALA A 58 -3.70 -6.53 -0.30
CA ALA A 58 -4.62 -6.11 0.76
C ALA A 58 -3.89 -5.23 1.77
N LEU A 59 -2.67 -5.59 2.16
CA LEU A 59 -1.85 -4.80 3.07
C LEU A 59 -1.53 -3.41 2.50
N TYR A 60 -1.14 -3.30 1.23
CA TYR A 60 -0.86 -2.02 0.61
C TYR A 60 -2.08 -1.08 0.64
N PHE A 61 -3.24 -1.54 0.19
CA PHE A 61 -4.45 -0.70 0.16
C PHE A 61 -5.00 -0.39 1.55
N TYR A 62 -4.82 -1.31 2.49
CA TYR A 62 -5.13 -1.06 3.88
C TYR A 62 -4.26 0.07 4.42
N LEU A 63 -2.93 -0.01 4.25
CA LEU A 63 -2.04 1.05 4.69
C LEU A 63 -2.35 2.39 4.02
N LEU A 64 -2.65 2.39 2.72
CA LEU A 64 -3.05 3.56 1.95
C LEU A 64 -4.29 4.24 2.53
N SER A 65 -5.30 3.45 2.91
CA SER A 65 -6.56 3.96 3.46
C SER A 65 -6.45 4.56 4.87
N TYR A 66 -5.30 4.35 5.54
CA TYR A 66 -5.02 4.87 6.89
C TYR A 66 -4.00 6.03 6.87
N VAL A 67 -3.68 6.57 5.68
CA VAL A 67 -2.78 7.72 5.56
C VAL A 67 -3.40 8.96 6.21
N ASP A 68 -2.66 9.61 7.10
CA ASP A 68 -3.07 10.85 7.74
C ASP A 68 -2.92 12.05 6.78
N GLY A 69 -4.06 12.59 6.34
CA GLY A 69 -4.14 13.77 5.47
C GLY A 69 -3.97 15.12 6.18
N LYS A 70 -3.82 15.16 7.52
CA LYS A 70 -3.69 16.43 8.26
C LYS A 70 -2.30 17.03 8.07
N HIS A 71 -2.14 17.86 7.03
CA HIS A 71 -0.87 18.53 6.71
C HIS A 71 -0.41 19.51 7.79
N THR A 72 -1.34 20.28 8.36
CA THR A 72 -1.06 21.35 9.33
C THR A 72 -1.83 21.10 10.62
N ARG A 73 -1.16 21.29 11.76
CA ARG A 73 -1.78 21.23 13.09
C ARG A 73 -2.61 22.48 13.38
N GLU A 74 -3.38 22.44 14.46
CA GLU A 74 -4.23 23.58 14.87
C GLU A 74 -3.41 24.82 15.26
N ASP A 75 -2.16 24.62 15.69
CA ASP A 75 -1.21 25.68 16.01
C ASP A 75 -0.47 26.25 14.78
N GLY A 76 -0.81 25.80 13.56
CA GLY A 76 -0.18 26.25 12.31
C GLY A 76 1.14 25.53 11.95
N THR A 77 1.64 24.63 12.80
CA THR A 77 2.87 23.88 12.51
C THR A 77 2.63 22.69 11.57
N LYS A 78 3.67 22.26 10.83
CA LYS A 78 3.59 21.07 9.97
C LYS A 78 3.42 19.80 10.81
N SER A 79 2.52 18.93 10.38
CA SER A 79 2.34 17.62 11.03
C SER A 79 3.39 16.63 10.57
N ASP A 80 4.19 16.11 11.51
CA ASP A 80 5.14 15.02 11.22
C ASP A 80 4.45 13.73 10.72
N ARG A 81 3.16 13.57 11.02
CA ARG A 81 2.34 12.41 10.63
C ARG A 81 1.77 12.54 9.24
N PHE A 82 1.82 13.73 8.63
CA PHE A 82 1.25 13.93 7.31
C PHE A 82 1.84 12.93 6.31
N GLY A 83 0.95 12.22 5.60
CA GLY A 83 1.34 11.20 4.63
C GLY A 83 1.78 9.86 5.25
N ALA A 84 1.73 9.71 6.58
CA ALA A 84 2.03 8.47 7.27
C ALA A 84 0.75 7.70 7.61
N SER A 85 0.83 6.39 7.50
CA SER A 85 -0.09 5.41 8.06
C SER A 85 0.59 4.75 9.26
N PHE A 86 -0.14 4.48 10.33
CA PHE A 86 0.43 3.95 11.59
C PHE A 86 -0.44 2.89 12.30
N PRO A 87 -1.19 2.01 11.60
CA PRO A 87 -1.88 0.91 12.26
C PRO A 87 -0.87 -0.06 12.90
N SER A 88 -1.18 -0.56 14.10
CA SER A 88 -0.38 -1.58 14.78
C SER A 88 -0.46 -2.92 14.05
N HIS A 89 0.52 -3.81 14.25
CA HIS A 89 0.46 -5.17 13.70
C HIS A 89 -0.79 -5.93 14.18
N GLU A 90 -1.20 -5.72 15.43
CA GLU A 90 -2.43 -6.31 15.98
C GLU A 90 -3.66 -5.85 15.22
N LYS A 91 -3.78 -4.54 14.95
CA LYS A 91 -4.88 -3.98 14.18
C LYS A 91 -4.89 -4.48 12.73
N ILE A 92 -3.73 -4.50 12.07
CA ILE A 92 -3.59 -5.06 10.71
C ILE A 92 -4.02 -6.54 10.71
N SER A 93 -3.55 -7.31 11.70
CA SER A 93 -3.87 -8.74 11.82
C SER A 93 -5.36 -8.99 12.03
N ALA A 94 -5.99 -8.18 12.89
CA ALA A 94 -7.42 -8.28 13.18
C ALA A 94 -8.28 -7.88 11.96
N ASP A 95 -7.95 -6.77 11.31
CA ASP A 95 -8.76 -6.22 10.21
C ASP A 95 -8.61 -7.04 8.91
N LEU A 96 -7.41 -7.57 8.62
CA LEU A 96 -7.14 -8.29 7.37
C LEU A 96 -7.13 -9.82 7.52
N GLY A 97 -7.19 -10.36 8.74
CA GLY A 97 -7.04 -11.80 8.99
C GLY A 97 -5.65 -12.35 8.65
N ILE A 98 -4.65 -11.48 8.48
CA ILE A 98 -3.27 -11.87 8.20
C ILE A 98 -2.59 -12.20 9.52
N ALA A 99 -1.98 -13.39 9.64
CA ALA A 99 -1.20 -13.73 10.83
C ALA A 99 -0.09 -12.68 11.08
N ALA A 100 0.01 -12.14 12.29
CA ALA A 100 0.92 -11.03 12.62
C ALA A 100 2.38 -11.25 12.16
N LYS A 101 2.89 -12.49 12.26
CA LYS A 101 4.24 -12.88 11.80
C LYS A 101 4.47 -12.69 10.29
N ARG A 102 3.41 -12.67 9.48
CA ARG A 102 3.47 -12.47 8.02
C ARG A 102 3.46 -11.00 7.62
N ILE A 103 3.07 -10.09 8.51
CA ILE A 103 3.00 -8.66 8.21
C ILE A 103 4.37 -8.12 7.84
N LYS A 104 5.41 -8.41 8.66
CA LYS A 104 6.76 -7.91 8.38
C LYS A 104 7.29 -8.36 7.01
N PRO A 105 7.30 -9.66 6.65
CA PRO A 105 7.72 -10.08 5.31
C PRO A 105 6.95 -9.39 4.17
N LEU A 106 5.63 -9.17 4.33
CA LEU A 106 4.83 -8.47 3.31
C LEU A 106 5.20 -6.98 3.22
N VAL A 107 5.46 -6.32 4.35
CA VAL A 107 5.97 -4.95 4.38
C VAL A 107 7.34 -4.86 3.72
N ASP A 108 8.24 -5.81 3.99
CA ASP A 108 9.58 -5.85 3.41
C ASP A 108 9.50 -5.98 1.87
N VAL A 109 8.56 -6.78 1.34
CA VAL A 109 8.27 -6.87 -0.11
C VAL A 109 7.81 -5.54 -0.69
N LEU A 110 6.87 -4.85 -0.01
CA LEU A 110 6.39 -3.54 -0.44
C LEU A 110 7.52 -2.50 -0.43
N GLU A 111 8.38 -2.52 0.59
CA GLU A 111 9.49 -1.59 0.73
C GLU A 111 10.58 -1.81 -0.32
N ALA A 112 10.97 -3.05 -0.57
CA ALA A 112 11.92 -3.40 -1.64
C ALA A 112 11.42 -3.02 -3.04
N ASN A 113 10.09 -2.99 -3.24
CA ASN A 113 9.46 -2.55 -4.50
C ASN A 113 9.14 -1.04 -4.54
N GLY A 114 9.53 -0.27 -3.52
CA GLY A 114 9.29 1.18 -3.43
C GLY A 114 7.84 1.59 -3.17
N LEU A 115 6.95 0.65 -2.85
CA LEU A 115 5.53 0.90 -2.61
C LEU A 115 5.27 1.49 -1.22
N VAL A 116 6.14 1.20 -0.25
CA VAL A 116 6.08 1.70 1.13
C VAL A 116 7.49 2.09 1.57
N ARG A 117 7.60 3.15 2.38
CA ARG A 117 8.80 3.40 3.19
C ARG A 117 8.44 3.33 4.66
N THR A 118 9.26 2.67 5.47
CA THR A 118 8.99 2.53 6.90
C THR A 118 9.87 3.43 7.75
N LYS A 119 9.34 3.89 8.89
CA LYS A 119 10.10 4.63 9.89
C LYS A 119 9.71 4.17 11.28
N LEU A 120 10.69 3.75 12.08
CA LEU A 120 10.46 3.44 13.48
C LEU A 120 10.38 4.75 14.29
N LYS A 121 9.35 4.87 15.11
CA LYS A 121 9.14 5.96 16.06
C LYS A 121 8.97 5.36 17.46
N TRP A 122 9.11 6.21 18.48
CA TRP A 122 8.94 5.80 19.87
C TRP A 122 7.56 5.18 20.15
N ASN A 123 6.53 5.55 19.38
CA ASN A 123 5.16 5.07 19.52
C ASN A 123 4.75 4.03 18.46
N GLY A 124 5.71 3.40 17.77
CA GLY A 124 5.46 2.35 16.80
C GLY A 124 6.04 2.63 15.41
N LYS A 125 5.66 1.79 14.45
CA LYS A 125 6.13 1.89 13.07
C LYS A 125 5.18 2.75 12.23
N TRP A 126 5.73 3.67 11.47
CA TRP A 126 5.03 4.46 10.48
C TRP A 126 5.33 3.95 9.08
N TYR A 127 4.32 3.96 8.22
CA TYR A 127 4.34 3.51 6.82
C TYR A 127 4.00 4.71 5.92
N TYR A 128 4.90 5.05 5.01
CA TYR A 128 4.68 6.09 4.00
C TYR A 128 4.41 5.41 2.67
N VAL A 129 3.13 5.38 2.28
CA VAL A 129 2.68 4.67 1.08
C VAL A 129 2.85 5.53 -0.17
N SER A 130 3.30 4.94 -1.27
CA SER A 130 3.43 5.61 -2.55
C SER A 130 2.05 5.75 -3.21
N PHE A 131 1.34 6.86 -2.99
CA PHE A 131 -0.06 7.04 -3.39
C PHE A 131 -0.28 7.06 -4.93
N CYS A 132 0.61 7.72 -5.69
CA CYS A 132 0.55 7.84 -7.15
C CYS A 132 1.94 7.64 -7.78
N PRO A 133 2.50 6.43 -7.74
CA PRO A 133 3.82 6.19 -8.31
C PRO A 133 3.77 6.30 -9.83
N ARG A 134 4.86 6.78 -10.41
CA ARG A 134 5.12 6.58 -11.84
C ARG A 134 5.56 5.13 -12.03
N ILE A 135 4.95 4.45 -13.01
CA ILE A 135 5.12 3.03 -13.26
C ILE A 135 5.59 2.84 -14.71
N THR A 136 6.58 1.98 -14.90
CA THR A 136 7.07 1.54 -16.22
C THR A 136 6.14 0.52 -16.85
N ASP A 137 6.30 0.26 -18.15
CA ASP A 137 5.48 -0.75 -18.83
C ASP A 137 5.68 -2.15 -18.29
N GLU A 138 6.88 -2.47 -17.76
CA GLU A 138 7.18 -3.76 -17.15
C GLU A 138 6.71 -3.86 -15.68
N GLY A 139 6.08 -2.81 -15.13
CA GLY A 139 5.49 -2.83 -13.79
C GLY A 139 6.44 -2.49 -12.65
N TYR A 140 7.58 -1.85 -12.93
CA TYR A 140 8.46 -1.27 -11.90
C TYR A 140 8.09 0.17 -11.60
N LEU A 141 8.26 0.56 -10.33
CA LEU A 141 8.17 1.95 -9.91
C LEU A 141 9.38 2.75 -10.41
N VAL A 142 9.19 4.05 -10.62
CA VAL A 142 10.24 4.99 -11.00
C VAL A 142 10.57 5.89 -9.80
N ASN A 143 11.85 6.01 -9.45
CA ASN A 143 12.31 6.86 -8.35
C ASN A 143 12.37 8.35 -8.76
N ALA A 144 12.84 9.21 -7.84
CA ALA A 144 12.95 10.65 -8.08
C ALA A 144 13.93 11.02 -9.21
N ASP A 145 14.93 10.17 -9.45
CA ASP A 145 15.97 10.35 -10.47
C ASP A 145 15.54 9.79 -11.84
N GLY A 146 14.35 9.19 -11.93
CA GLY A 146 13.83 8.62 -13.17
C GLY A 146 14.24 7.15 -13.41
N GLU A 147 14.88 6.51 -12.42
CA GLU A 147 15.38 5.13 -12.53
C GLU A 147 14.36 4.10 -12.04
N LYS A 148 14.47 2.86 -12.54
CA LYS A 148 13.64 1.74 -12.11
C LYS A 148 14.02 1.29 -10.69
N VAL A 149 13.03 1.15 -9.82
CA VAL A 149 13.19 0.51 -8.51
C VAL A 149 13.10 -1.00 -8.68
N VAL A 150 14.24 -1.68 -8.74
CA VAL A 150 14.33 -3.15 -8.91
C VAL A 150 14.64 -3.79 -7.56
N PRO A 151 13.78 -4.69 -7.03
CA PRO A 151 14.07 -5.39 -5.77
C PRO A 151 15.21 -6.38 -5.95
N ASP A 152 15.97 -6.64 -4.88
CA ASP A 152 16.93 -7.75 -4.85
C ASP A 152 16.17 -9.09 -5.00
N ASN A 153 16.60 -9.94 -5.94
CA ASN A 153 16.01 -11.25 -6.19
C ASN A 153 15.97 -12.15 -4.95
N PHE A 154 16.92 -11.99 -4.02
CA PHE A 154 16.96 -12.77 -2.78
C PHE A 154 15.91 -12.32 -1.75
N MET A 155 15.27 -11.16 -1.94
CA MET A 155 14.26 -10.62 -1.01
C MET A 155 13.04 -11.53 -0.89
N TYR A 156 12.67 -12.23 -1.97
CA TYR A 156 11.53 -13.14 -1.96
C TYR A 156 11.81 -14.47 -1.27
N LEU A 157 13.07 -14.82 -1.02
CA LEU A 157 13.41 -16.05 -0.31
C LEU A 157 13.18 -15.86 1.19
N ALA A 158 12.45 -16.79 1.81
CA ALA A 158 12.22 -16.77 3.23
C ALA A 158 13.56 -16.80 3.98
N ARG A 159 13.76 -15.84 4.89
CA ARG A 159 14.79 -15.90 5.93
C ARG A 159 14.20 -16.54 7.19
#